data_AF-A0A9Q9ZQ76-F1
#
_entry.id   AF-A0A9Q9ZQ76-F1
#
_cell.length_a   1.000
_cell.length_b   1.000
_cell.length_c   1.000
_cell.angle_alpha   90.00
_cell.angle_beta   90.00
_cell.angle_gamma   90.00
#
_symmetry.space_group_name_H-M   'P 1'
#
loop_
_entity.id
_entity.type
_entity.pdbx_description
1 polymer ?
#
loop_
_entity_poly.entity_id
_entity_poly.type
_entity_poly.pdbx_seq_one_letter_code
_entity_poly.pdbx_strand_id
1 'polypeptide(L)'
;MFNATYAEMKKPAAEWKTVLGGIFFFIGFTDLVVLWQRYYVYPPHPPTLDDEWQAMQVKRMLDMRVNPEEGFSTKWDYEKGQWK
;
A
#
# COMPACT_ATOMS: atom_id res chain seq x y z
N MET A 1 -16.07 -33.64 -42.43
CA MET A 1 -17.07 -32.70 -41.88
C MET A 1 -16.42 -31.99 -40.70
N PHE A 2 -16.51 -30.66 -40.62
CA PHE A 2 -15.90 -29.89 -39.53
C PHE A 2 -16.82 -29.84 -38.30
N ASN A 3 -16.25 -29.75 -37.10
CA ASN A 3 -16.98 -29.79 -35.82
C ASN A 3 -17.63 -28.46 -35.41
N ALA A 4 -17.17 -27.33 -35.96
CA ALA A 4 -17.72 -26.00 -35.71
C ALA A 4 -17.52 -25.07 -36.91
N THR A 5 -18.41 -24.11 -37.08
CA THR A 5 -18.33 -23.04 -38.08
C THR A 5 -17.40 -21.91 -37.61
N TYR A 6 -16.92 -21.09 -38.55
CA TYR A 6 -16.05 -19.94 -38.22
C TYR A 6 -16.70 -18.93 -37.27
N ALA A 7 -18.03 -18.76 -37.34
CA ALA A 7 -18.78 -17.89 -36.43
C ALA A 7 -18.81 -18.43 -35.00
N GLU A 8 -18.95 -19.75 -34.83
CA GLU A 8 -18.91 -20.40 -33.51
C GLU A 8 -17.53 -20.28 -32.86
N MET A 9 -16.46 -20.42 -33.64
CA MET A 9 -15.09 -20.25 -33.16
C MET A 9 -14.80 -18.81 -32.69
N LYS A 10 -15.46 -17.81 -33.28
CA LYS A 10 -15.29 -16.38 -32.96
C LYS A 10 -16.30 -15.84 -31.94
N LYS A 11 -17.18 -16.70 -31.40
CA LYS A 11 -18.18 -16.27 -30.42
C LYS A 11 -17.48 -15.69 -29.19
N PRO A 12 -17.78 -14.45 -28.78
CA PRO A 12 -17.15 -13.85 -27.62
C PRO A 12 -17.58 -14.57 -26.34
N ALA A 13 -16.62 -14.87 -25.47
CA ALA A 13 -16.85 -15.45 -24.16
C ALA A 13 -16.89 -14.35 -23.08
N ALA A 14 -17.72 -14.53 -22.06
CA ALA A 14 -17.83 -13.62 -20.92
C ALA A 14 -16.90 -13.99 -19.75
N GLU A 15 -15.90 -14.84 -19.99
CA GLU A 15 -14.98 -15.37 -18.97
C GLU A 15 -14.27 -14.29 -18.16
N TRP A 16 -14.02 -13.13 -18.76
CA TRP A 16 -13.42 -11.98 -18.08
C TRP A 16 -14.18 -11.57 -16.80
N LYS A 17 -15.51 -11.78 -16.76
CA LYS A 17 -16.34 -11.50 -15.57
C LYS A 17 -16.00 -12.46 -14.44
N THR A 18 -15.85 -13.74 -14.74
CA THR A 18 -15.46 -14.76 -13.76
C THR A 18 -14.04 -14.54 -13.28
N VAL A 19 -13.13 -14.18 -14.19
CA VAL A 19 -11.73 -13.85 -13.84
C VAL A 19 -11.69 -12.67 -12.88
N LEU A 20 -12.33 -11.54 -13.22
CA LEU A 20 -12.35 -10.38 -12.33
C LEU A 20 -13.07 -10.67 -11.02
N GLY A 21 -14.19 -11.40 -11.06
CA GLY A 21 -14.93 -11.80 -9.86
C GLY A 21 -14.06 -12.62 -8.90
N GLY A 22 -13.32 -13.60 -9.44
CA GLY A 22 -12.37 -14.39 -8.66
C GLY A 22 -11.26 -13.55 -8.05
N ILE A 23 -10.66 -12.63 -8.82
CA ILE A 23 -9.63 -11.72 -8.32
C ILE A 23 -10.14 -10.88 -7.15
N PHE A 24 -11.29 -10.22 -7.30
CA PHE A 24 -11.84 -9.37 -6.23
C PHE A 24 -12.25 -10.17 -4.99
N PHE A 25 -12.77 -11.38 -5.18
CA PHE A 25 -13.08 -12.28 -4.07
C PHE A 25 -11.84 -12.62 -3.25
N PHE A 26 -10.73 -13.02 -3.91
CA PHE A 26 -9.51 -13.39 -3.20
C PHE A 26 -8.77 -12.20 -2.59
N ILE A 27 -8.84 -11.00 -3.21
CA ILE A 27 -8.36 -9.76 -2.57
C ILE A 27 -9.13 -9.52 -1.27
N GLY A 28 -10.46 -9.48 -1.33
CA GLY A 28 -11.28 -9.23 -0.14
C GLY A 28 -11.12 -10.31 0.93
N PHE A 29 -10.98 -11.57 0.54
CA PHE A 29 -10.68 -12.66 1.49
C PHE A 29 -9.31 -12.49 2.16
N THR A 30 -8.30 -12.07 1.40
CA THR A 30 -6.96 -11.81 1.95
C THR A 30 -6.99 -10.68 2.97
N ASP A 31 -7.77 -9.61 2.72
CA ASP A 31 -7.93 -8.50 3.66
C ASP A 31 -8.54 -8.96 5.00
N LEU A 32 -9.48 -9.91 4.99
CA LEU A 32 -10.05 -10.51 6.20
C LEU A 32 -8.98 -11.28 6.99
N VAL A 33 -8.10 -12.01 6.30
CA VAL A 33 -6.98 -12.73 6.94
C VAL A 33 -6.00 -11.75 7.57
N VAL A 34 -5.64 -10.68 6.88
CA VAL A 34 -4.75 -9.62 7.41
C VAL A 34 -5.37 -8.93 8.62
N LEU A 35 -6.68 -8.65 8.57
CA LEU A 35 -7.41 -8.07 9.70
C LEU A 35 -7.36 -8.99 10.93
N TRP A 36 -7.59 -10.30 10.74
CA TRP A 36 -7.47 -11.29 11.82
C TRP A 36 -6.05 -11.33 12.40
N GLN A 37 -5.01 -11.32 11.55
CA GLN A 37 -3.62 -11.25 12.00
C GLN A 37 -3.35 -9.98 12.82
N ARG A 38 -3.89 -8.83 12.41
CA ARG A 38 -3.74 -7.56 13.13
C ARG A 38 -4.35 -7.56 14.53
N TYR A 39 -5.50 -8.20 14.72
CA TYR A 39 -6.18 -8.24 16.01
C TYR A 39 -5.61 -9.30 16.97
N TYR A 40 -5.24 -10.48 16.45
CA TYR A 40 -4.97 -11.65 17.30
C TYR A 40 -3.54 -12.16 17.25
N VAL A 41 -2.75 -11.80 16.24
CA VAL A 41 -1.41 -12.36 16.03
C VAL A 41 -0.31 -11.33 16.27
N TYR A 42 -0.47 -10.10 15.76
CA TYR A 42 0.58 -9.10 15.87
C TYR A 42 0.66 -8.47 17.26
N PRO A 43 1.87 -8.30 17.83
CA PRO A 43 2.05 -7.58 19.08
C PRO A 43 1.71 -6.08 18.91
N PRO A 44 1.57 -5.34 20.03
CA PRO A 44 1.48 -3.89 19.97
C PRO A 44 2.69 -3.30 19.24
N HIS A 45 2.49 -2.17 18.56
CA HIS A 45 3.59 -1.48 17.91
C HIS A 45 4.60 -0.97 18.95
N PRO A 46 5.90 -0.86 18.60
CA PRO A 46 6.89 -0.33 19.51
C PRO A 46 6.59 1.16 19.84
N PRO A 47 6.85 1.62 21.08
CA PRO A 47 6.58 3.02 21.49
C PRO A 47 7.25 4.08 20.60
N THR A 48 8.28 3.71 19.85
CA THR A 48 8.95 4.61 18.89
C THR A 48 8.05 5.05 17.72
N LEU A 49 6.92 4.38 17.54
CA LEU A 49 5.90 4.73 16.55
C LEU A 49 4.76 5.57 17.12
N ASP A 50 4.79 5.91 18.40
CA ASP A 50 3.83 6.84 18.99
C ASP A 50 4.09 8.27 18.46
N ASP A 51 3.03 9.06 18.31
CA ASP A 51 3.06 10.37 17.63
C ASP A 51 4.10 11.34 18.23
N GLU A 52 4.24 11.35 19.57
CA GLU A 52 5.22 12.20 20.26
C GLU A 52 6.66 11.78 19.95
N TRP A 53 6.93 10.46 19.96
CA TRP A 53 8.24 9.93 19.62
C TRP A 53 8.58 10.20 18.15
N GLN A 54 7.61 10.02 17.25
CA GLN A 54 7.78 10.34 15.84
C GLN A 54 8.11 11.82 15.64
N ALA A 55 7.42 12.74 16.34
CA ALA A 55 7.70 14.17 16.26
C ALA A 55 9.11 14.51 16.78
N MET A 56 9.53 13.93 17.91
CA MET A 56 10.90 14.09 18.42
C MET A 56 11.95 13.53 17.46
N GLN A 57 11.68 12.36 16.87
CA GLN A 57 12.56 11.71 15.91
C GLN A 57 12.69 12.53 14.63
N VAL A 58 11.60 13.07 14.10
CA VAL A 58 11.58 13.97 12.94
C VAL A 58 12.41 15.21 13.24
N LYS A 59 12.19 15.86 14.39
CA LYS A 59 13.00 17.02 14.80
C LYS A 59 14.49 16.68 14.84
N ARG A 60 14.86 15.57 15.48
CA ARG A 60 16.25 15.10 15.54
C ARG A 60 16.82 14.86 14.14
N MET A 61 16.06 14.26 13.23
CA MET A 61 16.51 14.03 11.85
C MET A 61 16.76 15.34 11.08
N LEU A 62 15.92 16.35 11.30
CA LEU A 62 16.11 17.70 10.75
C LEU A 62 17.32 18.40 11.37
N ASP A 63 17.49 18.31 12.68
CA ASP A 63 18.66 18.87 13.38
C ASP A 63 19.96 18.26 12.87
N MET A 64 19.95 16.95 12.57
CA MET A 64 21.08 16.23 11.98
C MET A 64 21.21 16.41 10.46
N ARG A 65 20.33 17.18 9.81
CA ARG A 65 20.31 17.40 8.36
C ARG A 65 20.29 16.10 7.55
N VAL A 66 19.50 15.11 7.96
CA VAL A 66 19.39 13.81 7.26
C VAL A 66 18.96 14.00 5.80
N ASN A 67 19.75 13.45 4.87
CA ASN A 67 19.56 13.55 3.41
C ASN A 67 19.28 14.98 2.92
N PRO A 68 20.27 15.89 3.00
CA PRO A 68 20.05 17.33 2.86
C PRO A 68 20.12 17.87 1.41
N GLU A 69 20.42 17.05 0.41
CA GLU A 69 20.55 17.48 -0.99
C GLU A 69 19.31 17.23 -1.84
N GLU A 70 18.71 16.04 -1.72
CA GLU A 70 17.50 15.66 -2.48
C GLU A 70 16.40 15.04 -1.60
N GLY A 71 16.70 14.77 -0.32
CA GLY A 71 15.91 13.84 0.49
C GLY A 71 14.96 14.49 1.49
N PHE A 72 15.17 14.17 2.77
CA PHE A 72 14.22 14.50 3.83
C PHE A 72 14.39 15.96 4.27
N SER A 73 15.60 16.33 4.66
CA SER A 73 15.90 17.66 5.20
C SER A 73 15.76 18.77 4.18
N THR A 74 15.88 18.49 2.88
CA THR A 74 15.64 19.49 1.83
C THR A 74 14.22 20.04 1.83
N LYS A 75 13.25 19.25 2.28
CA LYS A 75 11.82 19.58 2.28
C LYS A 75 11.40 20.41 3.49
N TRP A 76 12.34 20.71 4.40
CA TRP A 76 12.09 21.55 5.57
C TRP A 76 12.67 22.95 5.37
N ASP A 77 11.86 23.97 5.64
CA ASP A 77 12.27 25.36 5.69
C ASP A 77 12.82 25.67 7.09
N TYR A 78 14.15 25.73 7.21
CA TYR A 78 14.83 26.00 8.48
C TYR A 78 14.71 27.45 8.94
N GLU A 79 14.38 28.39 8.04
CA GLU A 79 14.19 29.79 8.40
C GLU A 79 12.81 29.99 9.03
N LYS A 80 11.80 29.33 8.46
CA LYS A 80 10.40 29.47 8.91
C LYS A 80 9.96 28.40 9.91
N GLY A 81 10.75 27.34 10.10
CA GLY A 81 10.44 26.24 11.00
C GLY A 81 9.19 25.46 10.57
N GLN A 82 9.02 25.24 9.27
CA GLN A 82 7.88 24.51 8.69
C GLN A 82 8.31 23.68 7.49
N TRP A 83 7.47 22.74 7.06
CA TRP A 83 7.67 22.04 5.78
C TRP A 83 7.55 23.05 4.62
N LYS A 84 8.42 22.91 3.61
CA LYS A 84 8.42 23.72 2.39
C LYS A 84 7.17 23.48 1.55
#